data_AF-A0A2V9YNT0-F1
#
_entry.id   AF-A0A2V9YNT0-F1
#
_cell.length_a   1.000
_cell.length_b   1.000
_cell.length_c   1.000
_cell.angle_alpha   90.00
_cell.angle_beta   90.00
_cell.angle_gamma   90.00
#
_symmetry.space_group_name_H-M   'P 1'
#
loop_
_entity.id
_entity.type
_entity.pdbx_description
1 polymer ?
#
loop_
_entity_poly.entity_id
_entity_poly.type
_entity_poly.pdbx_seq_one_letter_code
_entity_poly.pdbx_strand_id
1 'polypeptide(L)'
;SRVHLRDLGVTWKSGYDRLLQRLRTARSRGEDRRGAAISVFVLAVVLLLPIGNGLLRAWKKQRIALHPEQAPATAAGIWYQRMMRELARRGNRKRPGQTPFEFTASISEDSLRRSVANFTERYERARFGGSAEDAKQLPALYAHIANRD
;
A
#
# COMPACT_ATOMS: atom_id res chain seq x y z
N SER A 1 2.85 78.10 37.92
CA SER A 1 4.08 77.29 37.81
C SER A 1 3.88 75.97 38.55
N ARG A 2 3.56 74.89 37.83
CA ARG A 2 4.45 73.85 37.28
C ARG A 2 4.79 72.74 38.31
N VAL A 3 4.48 71.50 37.91
CA VAL A 3 4.91 70.19 38.45
C VAL A 3 3.95 69.50 39.44
N HIS A 4 2.87 68.94 38.89
CA HIS A 4 2.32 67.65 39.31
C HIS A 4 2.76 66.64 38.25
N LEU A 5 2.98 65.36 38.61
CA LEU A 5 3.50 64.22 37.79
C LEU A 5 4.97 63.84 38.06
N ARG A 6 5.24 63.26 39.24
CA ARG A 6 6.50 62.56 39.50
C ARG A 6 6.38 61.33 40.41
N ASP A 7 5.22 60.69 40.46
CA ASP A 7 4.98 59.57 41.41
C ASP A 7 4.32 58.33 40.78
N LEU A 8 4.60 58.05 39.50
CA LEU A 8 4.11 56.87 38.79
C LEU A 8 5.23 55.91 38.34
N GLY A 9 6.44 56.06 38.87
CA GLY A 9 7.62 55.29 38.42
C GLY A 9 8.11 54.20 39.36
N VAL A 10 7.66 54.15 40.62
CA VAL A 10 8.34 53.37 41.68
C VAL A 10 7.61 52.07 42.05
N THR A 11 6.36 51.86 41.62
CA THR A 11 5.56 50.67 42.01
C THR A 11 5.61 49.52 41.01
N TRP A 12 6.01 49.75 39.75
CA TRP A 12 6.00 48.72 38.70
C TRP A 12 7.17 47.72 38.79
N LYS A 13 8.30 48.12 39.39
CA LYS A 13 9.50 47.27 39.46
C LYS A 13 9.37 46.13 40.49
N SER A 14 8.66 46.39 41.59
CA SER A 14 8.52 45.47 42.74
C SER A 14 7.55 44.31 42.51
N GLY A 15 6.65 44.43 41.51
CA GLY A 15 5.77 43.34 41.08
C GLY A 15 6.46 42.39 40.11
N TYR A 16 7.26 42.95 39.20
CA TYR A 16 7.94 42.22 38.14
C TYR A 16 9.06 41.32 38.69
N ASP A 17 9.83 41.81 39.68
CA ASP A 17 10.90 41.03 40.32
C ASP A 17 10.36 39.85 41.14
N ARG A 18 9.16 39.99 41.74
CA ARG A 18 8.48 38.88 42.44
C ARG A 18 7.92 37.82 41.48
N LEU A 19 7.53 38.22 40.27
CA LEU A 19 7.11 37.31 39.21
C LEU A 19 8.32 36.59 38.59
N LEU A 20 9.45 37.28 38.38
CA LEU A 20 10.66 36.67 37.83
C LEU A 20 11.39 35.75 38.83
N GLN A 21 11.31 36.02 40.14
CA GLN A 21 11.85 35.09 41.16
C GLN A 21 11.04 33.78 41.25
N ARG A 22 9.72 33.80 41.03
CA ARG A 22 8.90 32.57 40.98
C ARG A 22 9.13 31.73 39.73
N LEU A 23 9.55 32.34 38.61
CA LEU A 23 9.84 31.59 37.39
C LEU A 23 11.24 30.96 37.38
N ARG A 24 12.17 31.45 38.21
CA ARG A 24 13.54 30.90 38.27
C ARG A 24 13.71 29.75 39.25
N THR A 25 12.83 29.61 40.24
CA THR A 25 12.88 28.52 41.24
C THR A 25 12.01 27.31 40.91
N ALA A 26 11.25 27.34 39.81
CA ALA A 26 10.47 26.20 39.33
C ALA A 26 11.23 25.32 38.32
N ARG A 27 12.57 25.45 38.21
CA ARG A 27 13.41 24.64 37.32
C ARG A 27 14.63 24.03 38.00
N SER A 28 14.44 23.52 39.20
CA SER A 28 15.29 22.45 39.75
C SER A 28 14.76 21.98 41.09
N ARG A 29 13.92 20.93 41.06
CA ARG A 29 13.81 20.01 42.20
C ARG A 29 13.11 18.72 41.74
N GLY A 30 13.93 17.77 41.31
CA GLY A 30 13.79 16.39 41.77
C GLY A 30 12.87 15.44 41.02
N GLU A 31 12.05 15.86 40.06
CA GLU A 31 11.10 14.94 39.38
C GLU A 31 11.36 14.77 37.87
N ASP A 32 12.29 15.56 37.32
CA ASP A 32 12.50 15.63 35.88
C ASP A 32 13.26 14.43 35.31
N ARG A 33 13.97 13.61 36.09
CA ARG A 33 14.63 12.41 35.52
C ARG A 33 13.62 11.33 35.16
N ARG A 34 12.57 11.14 35.97
CA ARG A 34 11.52 10.17 35.71
C ARG A 34 10.51 10.72 34.71
N GLY A 35 10.11 11.99 34.84
CA GLY A 35 9.24 12.67 33.88
C GLY A 35 9.88 12.85 32.50
N ALA A 36 11.17 13.21 32.43
CA ALA A 36 11.91 13.25 31.17
C ALA A 36 12.15 11.85 30.61
N ALA A 37 12.41 10.83 31.44
CA ALA A 37 12.52 9.46 30.95
C ALA A 37 11.19 8.96 30.37
N ILE A 38 10.06 9.26 31.02
CA ILE A 38 8.73 8.91 30.51
C ILE A 38 8.40 9.71 29.25
N SER A 39 8.69 11.00 29.19
CA SER A 39 8.41 11.79 27.99
C SER A 39 9.32 11.41 26.82
N VAL A 40 10.59 11.07 27.06
CA VAL A 40 11.49 10.48 26.06
C VAL A 40 11.02 9.09 25.64
N PHE A 41 10.52 8.27 26.57
CA PHE A 41 9.98 6.94 26.25
C PHE A 41 8.69 7.04 25.43
N VAL A 42 7.76 7.92 25.81
CA VAL A 42 6.52 8.17 25.06
C VAL A 42 6.85 8.76 23.69
N LEU A 43 7.77 9.72 23.60
CA LEU A 43 8.21 10.28 22.32
C LEU A 43 8.89 9.22 21.46
N ALA A 44 9.75 8.38 22.04
CA ALA A 44 10.39 7.26 21.34
C ALA A 44 9.35 6.25 20.85
N VAL A 45 8.36 5.88 21.66
CA VAL A 45 7.26 4.99 21.28
C VAL A 45 6.41 5.64 20.18
N VAL A 46 6.07 6.92 20.28
CA VAL A 46 5.31 7.66 19.25
C VAL A 46 6.10 7.82 17.95
N LEU A 47 7.42 7.99 18.00
CA LEU A 47 8.29 7.97 16.82
C LEU A 47 8.50 6.56 16.25
N LEU A 48 8.49 5.53 17.09
CA LEU A 48 8.63 4.12 16.69
C LEU A 48 7.31 3.53 16.17
N LEU A 49 6.15 4.06 16.57
CA LEU A 49 4.84 3.64 16.07
C LEU A 49 4.71 3.74 14.53
N PRO A 50 5.10 4.83 13.85
CA PRO A 50 5.08 4.88 12.38
C PRO A 50 6.16 4.01 11.73
N ILE A 51 7.25 3.69 12.43
CA ILE A 51 8.27 2.74 11.95
C ILE A 51 7.71 1.31 12.01
N GLY A 52 7.04 0.94 13.11
CA GLY A 52 6.34 -0.34 13.24
C GLY A 52 5.15 -0.46 12.28
N ASN A 53 4.38 0.61 12.06
CA ASN A 53 3.23 0.59 11.15
C ASN A 53 3.64 0.71 9.67
N GLY A 54 4.73 1.40 9.37
CA GLY A 54 5.35 1.50 8.05
C GLY A 54 6.08 0.20 7.67
N LEU A 55 6.77 -0.42 8.62
CA LEU A 55 7.38 -1.74 8.48
C LEU A 55 6.31 -2.84 8.48
N LEU A 56 5.22 -2.75 9.25
CA LEU A 56 4.06 -3.65 9.14
C LEU A 56 3.31 -3.41 7.83
N ARG A 57 3.20 -2.19 7.31
CA ARG A 57 2.64 -1.92 5.97
C ARG A 57 3.58 -2.37 4.86
N ALA A 58 4.90 -2.29 5.07
CA ALA A 58 5.93 -2.78 4.16
C ALA A 58 6.06 -4.31 4.23
N TRP A 59 5.85 -4.93 5.38
CA TRP A 59 5.81 -6.37 5.63
C TRP A 59 4.45 -6.95 5.25
N LYS A 60 3.37 -6.17 5.32
CA LYS A 60 2.08 -6.50 4.70
C LYS A 60 2.19 -6.33 3.19
N LYS A 61 2.91 -5.31 2.68
CA LYS A 61 3.27 -5.20 1.25
C LYS A 61 4.24 -6.29 0.79
N GLN A 62 5.15 -6.76 1.64
CA GLN A 62 6.06 -7.86 1.32
C GLN A 62 5.40 -9.21 1.51
N ARG A 63 4.47 -9.38 2.47
CA ARG A 63 3.53 -10.51 2.47
C ARG A 63 2.62 -10.44 1.24
N ILE A 64 2.17 -9.28 0.79
CA ILE A 64 1.41 -9.11 -0.46
C ILE A 64 2.29 -9.41 -1.70
N ALA A 65 3.58 -9.09 -1.65
CA ALA A 65 4.56 -9.45 -2.70
C ALA A 65 4.99 -10.93 -2.63
N LEU A 66 4.88 -11.55 -1.45
CA LEU A 66 5.12 -12.98 -1.17
C LEU A 66 3.82 -13.79 -1.13
N HIS A 67 2.66 -13.18 -1.42
CA HIS A 67 1.36 -13.83 -1.61
C HIS A 67 0.94 -13.66 -3.08
N PRO A 68 1.49 -14.48 -3.99
CA PRO A 68 0.84 -14.75 -5.28
C PRO A 68 -0.54 -15.44 -5.14
N GLU A 69 -1.09 -15.51 -3.92
CA GLU A 69 -2.43 -15.98 -3.58
C GLU A 69 -3.48 -14.87 -3.32
N GLN A 70 -3.12 -13.59 -3.19
CA GLN A 70 -4.13 -12.56 -2.86
C GLN A 70 -4.86 -11.95 -4.06
N ALA A 71 -4.34 -12.10 -5.28
CA ALA A 71 -5.12 -11.84 -6.49
C ALA A 71 -4.63 -12.59 -7.75
N PRO A 72 -4.29 -13.89 -7.68
CA PRO A 72 -4.00 -14.68 -8.87
C PRO A 72 -5.14 -14.58 -9.89
N ALA A 73 -6.37 -14.40 -9.41
CA ALA A 73 -7.55 -14.07 -10.22
C ALA A 73 -7.46 -12.75 -10.99
N THR A 74 -6.92 -11.68 -10.41
CA THR A 74 -6.79 -10.38 -11.09
C THR A 74 -5.69 -10.42 -12.13
N ALA A 75 -4.54 -11.02 -11.79
CA ALA A 75 -3.45 -11.24 -12.75
C ALA A 75 -3.92 -12.09 -13.94
N ALA A 76 -4.62 -13.20 -13.64
CA ALA A 76 -5.22 -14.07 -14.65
C ALA A 76 -6.24 -13.32 -15.53
N GLY A 77 -7.08 -12.47 -14.93
CA GLY A 77 -8.03 -11.63 -15.66
C GLY A 77 -7.37 -10.69 -16.68
N ILE A 78 -6.26 -10.04 -16.30
CA ILE A 78 -5.53 -9.14 -17.20
C ILE A 78 -4.97 -9.92 -18.40
N TRP A 79 -4.34 -11.06 -18.16
CA TRP A 79 -3.78 -11.89 -19.23
C TRP A 79 -4.86 -12.47 -20.14
N TYR A 80 -5.98 -12.92 -19.57
CA TYR A 80 -7.12 -13.39 -20.35
C TYR A 80 -7.67 -12.28 -21.26
N GLN A 81 -7.81 -11.05 -20.75
CA GLN A 81 -8.25 -9.92 -21.58
C GLN A 81 -7.24 -9.55 -22.67
N ARG A 82 -5.93 -9.76 -22.45
CA ARG A 82 -4.91 -9.56 -23.50
C ARG A 82 -5.00 -10.64 -24.58
N MET A 83 -5.08 -11.91 -24.19
CA MET A 83 -5.30 -13.02 -25.13
C MET A 83 -6.57 -12.81 -25.95
N MET A 84 -7.67 -12.45 -25.31
CA MET A 84 -8.95 -12.19 -25.98
C MET A 84 -8.87 -11.05 -27.01
N ARG A 85 -8.15 -9.97 -26.69
CA ARG A 85 -7.93 -8.86 -27.63
C ARG A 85 -7.09 -9.29 -28.82
N GLU A 86 -6.06 -10.09 -28.57
CA GLU A 86 -5.19 -10.60 -29.63
C GLU A 86 -5.93 -11.55 -30.57
N LEU A 87 -6.69 -12.50 -30.02
CA LEU A 87 -7.53 -13.39 -30.81
C LEU A 87 -8.60 -12.64 -31.61
N ALA A 88 -9.21 -11.60 -31.02
CA ALA A 88 -10.19 -10.78 -31.71
C ALA A 88 -9.59 -10.00 -32.90
N ARG A 89 -8.33 -9.56 -32.82
CA ARG A 89 -7.62 -8.95 -33.96
C ARG A 89 -7.43 -9.94 -35.12
N ARG A 90 -7.28 -11.22 -34.78
CA ARG A 90 -7.10 -12.32 -35.73
C ARG A 90 -8.43 -12.94 -36.21
N GLY A 91 -9.55 -12.26 -35.99
CA GLY A 91 -10.89 -12.73 -36.39
C GLY A 91 -11.54 -13.75 -35.45
N ASN A 92 -10.84 -14.20 -34.41
CA ASN A 92 -11.36 -15.15 -33.42
C ASN A 92 -12.03 -14.39 -32.27
N ARG A 93 -13.31 -14.01 -32.46
CA ARG A 93 -14.06 -13.21 -31.49
C ARG A 93 -15.01 -14.07 -30.65
N LYS A 94 -14.91 -13.92 -29.33
CA LYS A 94 -15.84 -14.55 -28.38
C LYS A 94 -17.23 -13.94 -28.46
N ARG A 95 -18.27 -14.77 -28.41
CA ARG A 95 -19.68 -14.34 -28.37
C ARG A 95 -20.08 -13.86 -26.97
N PRO A 96 -21.05 -12.93 -26.85
CA PRO A 96 -21.62 -12.56 -25.56
C PRO A 96 -22.16 -13.80 -24.83
N GLY A 97 -21.89 -13.93 -23.52
CA GLY A 97 -22.35 -15.06 -22.71
C GLY A 97 -21.57 -16.37 -22.87
N GLN A 98 -20.72 -16.50 -23.89
CA GLN A 98 -19.92 -17.71 -24.10
C GLN A 98 -18.97 -17.96 -22.91
N THR A 99 -18.75 -19.22 -22.53
CA THR A 99 -17.76 -19.55 -21.49
C THR A 99 -16.34 -19.58 -22.09
N PRO A 100 -15.26 -19.49 -21.27
CA PRO A 100 -13.89 -19.61 -21.77
C PRO A 100 -13.62 -20.94 -22.52
N PHE A 101 -14.17 -22.06 -22.03
CA PHE A 101 -14.05 -23.35 -22.71
C PHE A 101 -14.83 -23.42 -24.02
N GLU A 102 -16.07 -22.91 -24.04
CA GLU A 102 -16.85 -22.83 -25.28
C GLU A 102 -16.16 -21.96 -26.33
N PHE A 103 -15.51 -20.87 -25.90
CA PHE A 103 -14.72 -20.04 -26.80
C PHE A 103 -13.54 -20.81 -27.38
N THR A 104 -12.81 -21.52 -26.53
CA THR A 104 -11.70 -22.37 -26.97
C THR A 104 -12.16 -23.43 -27.99
N ALA A 105 -13.28 -24.10 -27.73
CA ALA A 105 -13.85 -25.10 -28.63
C ALA A 105 -14.30 -24.52 -29.98
N SER A 106 -14.67 -23.23 -30.03
CA SER A 106 -15.08 -22.55 -31.25
C SER A 106 -13.93 -22.17 -32.20
N ILE A 107 -12.67 -22.36 -31.78
CA ILE A 107 -11.49 -22.08 -32.62
C ILE A 107 -11.31 -23.21 -33.64
N SER A 108 -11.39 -22.87 -34.93
CA SER A 108 -11.27 -23.83 -36.04
C SER A 108 -9.86 -24.40 -36.19
N GLU A 109 -8.83 -23.60 -35.92
CA GLU A 109 -7.44 -24.04 -36.08
C GLU A 109 -6.99 -24.89 -34.89
N ASP A 110 -6.70 -26.18 -35.15
CA ASP A 110 -6.37 -27.17 -34.11
C ASP A 110 -5.11 -26.83 -33.29
N SER A 111 -4.16 -26.14 -33.89
CA SER A 111 -2.88 -25.78 -33.25
C SER A 111 -3.06 -24.60 -32.28
N LEU A 112 -3.80 -23.59 -32.71
CA LEU A 112 -4.22 -22.46 -31.90
C LEU A 112 -5.18 -22.90 -30.79
N ARG A 113 -6.16 -23.76 -31.11
CA ARG A 113 -7.12 -24.31 -30.14
C ARG A 113 -6.42 -24.97 -28.96
N ARG A 114 -5.40 -25.80 -29.21
CA ARG A 114 -4.61 -26.45 -28.15
C ARG A 114 -3.84 -25.45 -27.28
N SER A 115 -3.27 -24.41 -27.89
CA SER A 115 -2.53 -23.37 -27.17
C SER A 115 -3.48 -22.53 -26.28
N VAL A 116 -4.63 -22.15 -26.81
CA VAL A 116 -5.68 -21.42 -26.08
C VAL A 116 -6.32 -22.29 -24.99
N ALA A 117 -6.46 -23.60 -25.22
CA ALA A 117 -6.93 -24.54 -24.21
C ALA A 117 -6.00 -24.60 -22.99
N ASN A 118 -4.68 -24.76 -23.22
CA ASN A 118 -3.67 -24.76 -22.17
C ASN A 118 -3.67 -23.44 -21.39
N PHE A 119 -3.76 -22.30 -22.10
CA PHE A 119 -3.90 -21.00 -21.46
C PHE A 119 -5.17 -20.92 -20.60
N THR A 120 -6.31 -21.36 -21.12
CA THR A 120 -7.61 -21.31 -20.44
C THR A 120 -7.62 -22.17 -19.18
N GLU A 121 -7.04 -23.36 -19.23
CA GLU A 121 -6.92 -24.25 -18.07
C GLU A 121 -6.13 -23.59 -16.93
N ARG A 122 -4.97 -23.00 -17.24
CA ARG A 122 -4.15 -22.29 -16.24
C ARG A 122 -4.81 -21.03 -15.74
N TYR A 123 -5.53 -20.33 -16.61
CA TYR A 123 -6.33 -19.18 -16.25
C TYR A 123 -7.40 -19.56 -15.21
N GLU A 124 -8.10 -20.68 -15.40
CA GLU A 124 -9.11 -21.12 -14.45
C GLU A 124 -8.52 -21.57 -13.12
N ARG A 125 -7.41 -22.32 -13.15
CA ARG A 125 -6.69 -22.71 -11.93
C ARG A 125 -6.17 -21.49 -11.17
N ALA A 126 -5.69 -20.46 -11.86
CA ALA A 126 -5.28 -19.21 -11.25
C ALA A 126 -6.46 -18.37 -10.73
N ARG A 127 -7.57 -18.34 -11.46
CA ARG A 127 -8.72 -17.48 -11.16
C ARG A 127 -9.66 -18.04 -10.11
N PHE A 128 -9.96 -19.34 -10.18
CA PHE A 128 -10.90 -20.01 -9.29
C PHE A 128 -10.18 -20.90 -8.28
N GLY A 129 -9.07 -21.52 -8.70
CA GLY A 129 -8.28 -22.40 -7.83
C GLY A 129 -7.24 -21.67 -6.97
N GLY A 130 -7.06 -20.35 -7.12
CA GLY A 130 -6.07 -19.58 -6.37
C GLY A 130 -4.62 -19.93 -6.69
N SER A 131 -4.36 -20.66 -7.78
CA SER A 131 -3.02 -21.13 -8.15
C SER A 131 -2.12 -19.97 -8.60
N ALA A 132 -1.33 -19.49 -7.65
CA ALA A 132 -0.21 -18.60 -7.83
C ALA A 132 0.73 -19.04 -8.96
N GLU A 133 1.00 -20.34 -9.03
CA GLU A 133 1.96 -20.91 -9.95
C GLU A 133 1.44 -20.89 -11.38
N ASP A 134 0.17 -21.25 -11.59
CA ASP A 134 -0.45 -21.14 -12.90
C ASP A 134 -0.56 -19.69 -13.38
N ALA A 135 -0.79 -18.74 -12.46
CA ALA A 135 -0.82 -17.32 -12.78
C ALA A 135 0.53 -16.81 -13.35
N LYS A 136 1.66 -17.33 -12.86
CA LYS A 136 3.01 -16.98 -13.35
C LYS A 136 3.30 -17.52 -14.74
N GLN A 137 2.61 -18.57 -15.17
CA GLN A 137 2.84 -19.22 -16.47
C GLN A 137 2.03 -18.57 -17.60
N LEU A 138 0.98 -17.81 -17.29
CA LEU A 138 0.14 -17.11 -18.26
C LEU A 138 0.89 -16.16 -19.21
N PRO A 139 1.90 -15.36 -18.79
CA PRO A 139 2.65 -14.50 -19.71
C PRO A 139 3.39 -15.30 -20.79
N ALA A 140 4.00 -16.43 -20.42
CA ALA A 140 4.73 -17.28 -21.35
C ALA A 140 3.78 -17.96 -22.34
N LEU A 141 2.64 -18.47 -21.86
CA LEU A 141 1.61 -19.03 -22.72
C LEU A 141 1.00 -17.99 -23.66
N TYR A 142 0.76 -16.77 -23.17
CA TYR A 142 0.31 -15.66 -24.01
C TYR A 142 1.33 -15.34 -25.10
N ALA A 143 2.63 -15.26 -24.77
CA ALA A 143 3.67 -15.01 -25.76
C ALA A 143 3.71 -16.09 -26.84
N HIS A 144 3.50 -17.36 -26.48
CA HIS A 144 3.41 -18.45 -27.44
C HIS A 144 2.20 -18.32 -28.38
N ILE A 145 1.05 -17.85 -27.88
CA ILE A 145 -0.15 -17.59 -28.70
C ILE A 145 0.07 -16.35 -29.59
N ALA A 146 0.70 -15.30 -29.06
CA ALA A 146 0.91 -14.04 -29.75
C ALA A 146 1.97 -14.14 -30.87
N ASN A 147 3.02 -14.96 -30.70
CA ASN A 147 4.10 -15.11 -31.68
C ASN A 147 3.81 -16.14 -32.79
N ARG A 148 2.62 -16.76 -32.80
CA ARG A 148 2.19 -17.60 -33.93
C ARG A 148 1.64 -16.69 -35.01
N ASP A 149 2.51 -16.30 -35.93
CA ASP A 149 2.19 -15.69 -37.23
C ASP A 149 2.58 -16.68 -38.35
#